data_AF-B3RV18-F1
#
_entry.id   AF-B3RV18-F1
#
_cell.length_a   1.000
_cell.length_b   1.000
_cell.length_c   1.000
_cell.angle_alpha   90.00
_cell.angle_beta   90.00
_cell.angle_gamma   90.00
#
_symmetry.space_group_name_H-M   'P 1'
#
loop_
_entity.id
_entity.type
_entity.pdbx_description
1 polymer ?
#
loop_
_entity_poly.entity_id
_entity_poly.type
_entity_poly.pdbx_seq_one_letter_code
_entity_poly.pdbx_strand_id
1 'polypeptide(L)'
;MSAGIMQHESEAVRIQVVYEDQQHVEIRAFAVDPSITSYNNLKFLLMGAFKLQCIFAITYLSRSATSLDSQIYLALNSDWDLDEAFQNASDPILQLRVTKIKLEDDEINLEDDIVQRGIPSVNNKIVTKTTKTKAISKHISVPFKHTIKNHISKRWSRLTSAFNDSIRHSPVTMAEWQAFLDEEGQLLRSRAEDLRMRVFNGGVEPNARQIIWPHLLSVFPAEMTEDDRSTYLVVKGREYARMKLRWQGLPPEKTADITSMIMKDVLRTDRSYPYFAVESNHPNLLKLFNILATYAFTYPEISYCQGMSDLAAPLLVTMTDEATTFWCFNALMSRMKVNFSSDGSAMMTKFEHLSQLLDRWDPEFCKYLKDCGAGDMFFCYRWILLDLKREFSFNDALRLYEIIWSTLPHNSLGGLPRPLSAPRLNRSCSNPGTLDSKSDANCNDNSEAPATYYSHYGYGSPFVLFLCLSILLQHRDHIMRNQMDHNTMAMYFDRLVRKHDLNKVVIKARLLFSDFLRTELAPESDPETATPGDYEGVDSSISC
;
A
#
# COMPACT_ATOMS: atom_id res chain seq x y z
N MET A 1 -38.57 4.06 23.08
CA MET A 1 -37.35 3.27 23.38
C MET A 1 -37.39 2.03 22.52
N SER A 2 -36.78 2.08 21.34
CA SER A 2 -36.53 0.89 20.52
C SER A 2 -35.02 0.77 20.44
N ALA A 3 -34.49 -0.25 21.10
CA ALA A 3 -33.07 -0.57 21.08
C ALA A 3 -32.67 -0.85 19.63
N GLY A 4 -31.80 0.00 19.10
CA GLY A 4 -31.13 -0.25 17.83
C GLY A 4 -30.34 -1.54 17.96
N ILE A 5 -30.67 -2.51 17.12
CA ILE A 5 -29.86 -3.69 16.89
C ILE A 5 -28.54 -3.17 16.34
N MET A 6 -27.51 -3.10 17.19
CA MET A 6 -26.14 -2.98 16.71
C MET A 6 -25.80 -4.30 16.02
N GLN A 7 -26.12 -4.38 14.71
CA GLN A 7 -25.43 -5.31 13.84
C GLN A 7 -23.95 -4.90 13.91
N HIS A 8 -23.18 -5.68 14.65
CA HIS A 8 -21.75 -5.77 14.42
C HIS A 8 -21.61 -6.30 12.99
N GLU A 9 -21.54 -5.41 12.00
CA GLU A 9 -21.02 -5.76 10.69
C GLU A 9 -19.60 -6.26 10.93
N SER A 10 -19.42 -7.58 10.85
CA SER A 10 -18.09 -8.18 10.82
C SER A 10 -17.39 -7.58 9.61
N GLU A 11 -16.27 -6.87 9.82
CA GLU A 11 -15.46 -6.31 8.74
C GLU A 11 -14.76 -7.45 7.95
N ALA A 12 -14.86 -8.70 8.42
CA ALA A 12 -14.42 -9.90 7.71
C ALA A 12 -15.57 -10.83 7.31
N VAL A 13 -15.53 -11.32 6.07
CA VAL A 13 -16.37 -12.39 5.51
C VAL A 13 -15.59 -13.71 5.52
N ARG A 14 -16.20 -14.78 6.04
CA ARG A 14 -15.65 -16.13 5.97
C ARG A 14 -15.88 -16.72 4.59
N ILE A 15 -14.82 -17.27 4.00
CA ILE A 15 -14.84 -17.94 2.71
C ILE A 15 -14.41 -19.38 2.92
N GLN A 16 -15.20 -20.32 2.39
CA GLN A 16 -14.80 -21.71 2.22
C GLN A 16 -14.70 -22.01 0.74
N VAL A 17 -13.56 -22.53 0.32
CA VAL A 17 -13.25 -22.78 -1.08
C VAL A 17 -13.02 -24.26 -1.27
N VAL A 18 -13.73 -24.83 -2.24
CA VAL A 18 -13.50 -26.19 -2.74
C VAL A 18 -12.75 -26.07 -4.07
N TYR A 19 -11.56 -26.62 -4.13
CA TYR A 19 -10.81 -26.81 -5.37
C TYR A 19 -10.95 -28.27 -5.80
N GLU A 20 -11.47 -28.49 -7.01
CA GLU A 20 -11.63 -29.82 -7.60
C GLU A 20 -10.77 -29.92 -8.87
N ASP A 21 -9.81 -30.85 -8.87
CA ASP A 21 -9.18 -31.39 -10.07
C ASP A 21 -9.60 -32.86 -10.24
N GLN A 22 -9.43 -33.44 -11.43
CA GLN A 22 -9.94 -34.77 -11.81
C GLN A 22 -9.53 -35.92 -10.87
N GLN A 23 -8.57 -35.71 -9.97
CA GLN A 23 -8.05 -36.69 -9.01
C GLN A 23 -7.94 -36.17 -7.56
N HIS A 24 -8.22 -34.88 -7.29
CA HIS A 24 -8.00 -34.30 -5.96
C HIS A 24 -9.05 -33.24 -5.62
N VAL A 25 -9.62 -33.36 -4.41
CA VAL A 25 -10.48 -32.34 -3.81
C VAL A 25 -9.75 -31.75 -2.62
N GLU A 26 -9.44 -30.47 -2.69
CA GLU A 26 -8.82 -29.71 -1.60
C GLU A 26 -9.82 -28.67 -1.09
N ILE A 27 -10.01 -28.60 0.21
CA ILE A 27 -10.88 -27.60 0.85
C ILE A 27 -10.02 -26.69 1.71
N ARG A 28 -10.13 -25.39 1.49
CA ARG A 28 -9.51 -24.36 2.34
C ARG A 28 -10.55 -23.37 2.81
N ALA A 29 -10.34 -22.82 3.99
CA ALA A 29 -11.16 -21.73 4.50
C ALA A 29 -10.25 -20.60 4.97
N PHE A 30 -10.64 -19.38 4.63
CA PHE A 30 -9.99 -18.16 5.08
C PHE A 30 -11.03 -17.05 5.20
N ALA A 31 -10.62 -15.88 5.68
CA ALA A 31 -11.50 -14.72 5.77
C ALA A 31 -10.91 -13.54 5.00
N VAL A 32 -11.77 -12.72 4.44
CA VAL A 32 -11.39 -11.52 3.67
C VAL A 32 -12.20 -10.32 4.14
N ASP A 33 -11.63 -9.14 4.01
CA ASP A 33 -12.37 -7.90 4.23
C ASP A 33 -13.08 -7.52 2.92
N PRO A 34 -14.42 -7.61 2.84
CA PRO A 34 -15.17 -7.40 1.60
C PRO A 34 -15.05 -5.96 1.08
N SER A 35 -14.57 -5.04 1.91
CA SER A 35 -14.46 -3.63 1.59
C SER A 35 -13.13 -3.27 0.94
N ILE A 36 -12.17 -4.20 0.87
CA ILE A 36 -10.88 -4.00 0.18
C ILE A 36 -10.50 -5.16 -0.73
N THR A 37 -11.37 -6.17 -0.84
CA THR A 37 -11.12 -7.37 -1.62
C THR A 37 -11.83 -7.26 -2.96
N SER A 38 -11.07 -6.95 -4.00
CA SER A 38 -11.53 -7.05 -5.39
C SER A 38 -11.53 -8.51 -5.88
N TYR A 39 -12.23 -8.76 -6.98
CA TYR A 39 -12.23 -10.02 -7.70
C TYR A 39 -10.81 -10.48 -8.07
N ASN A 40 -10.00 -9.57 -8.58
CA ASN A 40 -8.60 -9.87 -8.91
C ASN A 40 -7.80 -10.24 -7.65
N ASN A 41 -7.97 -9.49 -6.56
CA ASN A 41 -7.31 -9.79 -5.29
C ASN A 41 -7.71 -11.17 -4.76
N LEU A 42 -9.01 -11.50 -4.78
CA LEU A 42 -9.52 -12.81 -4.40
C LEU A 42 -8.89 -13.91 -5.27
N LYS A 43 -8.80 -13.71 -6.59
CA LYS A 43 -8.14 -14.65 -7.50
C LYS A 43 -6.69 -14.92 -7.09
N PHE A 44 -5.92 -13.90 -6.68
CA PHE A 44 -4.55 -14.09 -6.21
C PHE A 44 -4.46 -14.82 -4.88
N LEU A 45 -5.35 -14.52 -3.93
CA LEU A 45 -5.42 -15.26 -2.67
C LEU A 45 -5.70 -16.74 -2.94
N LEU A 46 -6.59 -17.05 -3.89
CA LEU A 46 -6.86 -18.42 -4.31
C LEU A 46 -5.67 -19.09 -5.00
N MET A 47 -4.97 -18.37 -5.88
CA MET A 47 -3.73 -18.86 -6.51
C MET A 47 -2.67 -19.19 -5.46
N GLY A 48 -2.48 -18.33 -4.46
CA GLY A 48 -1.55 -18.55 -3.35
C GLY A 48 -1.97 -19.71 -2.46
N ALA A 49 -3.24 -19.74 -2.04
CA ALA A 49 -3.80 -20.76 -1.15
C ALA A 49 -3.63 -22.17 -1.73
N PHE A 50 -4.01 -22.36 -2.99
CA PHE A 50 -4.00 -23.66 -3.67
C PHE A 50 -2.77 -23.88 -4.55
N LYS A 51 -1.78 -22.96 -4.51
CA LYS A 51 -0.57 -22.98 -5.33
C LYS A 51 -0.85 -23.17 -6.83
N LEU A 52 -1.91 -22.54 -7.33
CA LEU A 52 -2.38 -22.70 -8.70
C LEU A 52 -1.47 -21.93 -9.67
N GLN A 53 -1.08 -22.60 -10.75
CA GLN A 53 -0.31 -22.02 -11.86
C GLN A 53 -1.08 -22.03 -13.19
N CYS A 54 -2.41 -22.23 -13.12
CA CYS A 54 -3.28 -22.37 -14.28
C CYS A 54 -4.40 -21.34 -14.27
N ILE A 55 -5.12 -21.23 -15.39
CA ILE A 55 -6.36 -20.47 -15.48
C ILE A 55 -7.48 -21.30 -14.84
N PHE A 56 -8.30 -20.65 -14.04
CA PHE A 56 -9.44 -21.27 -13.36
C PHE A 56 -10.63 -20.33 -13.38
N ALA A 57 -11.83 -20.93 -13.27
CA ALA A 57 -13.07 -20.24 -13.03
C ALA A 57 -13.40 -20.25 -11.54
N ILE A 58 -14.06 -19.19 -11.07
CA ILE A 58 -14.60 -19.10 -9.71
C ILE A 58 -16.12 -19.09 -9.82
N THR A 59 -16.77 -19.90 -9.01
CA THR A 59 -18.23 -19.87 -8.83
C THR A 59 -18.57 -19.78 -7.35
N TYR A 60 -19.71 -19.19 -7.01
CA TYR A 60 -20.20 -19.11 -5.63
C TYR A 60 -21.58 -19.75 -5.49
N LEU A 61 -21.85 -20.35 -4.33
CA LEU A 61 -23.15 -20.94 -4.05
C LEU A 61 -24.21 -19.84 -3.84
N SER A 62 -25.20 -19.78 -4.73
CA SER A 62 -26.36 -18.90 -4.58
C SER A 62 -27.33 -19.45 -3.54
N ARG A 63 -28.01 -18.53 -2.84
CA ARG A 63 -29.06 -18.85 -1.88
C ARG A 63 -30.48 -18.73 -2.44
N SER A 64 -30.63 -18.25 -3.67
CA SER A 64 -31.96 -17.90 -4.21
C SER A 64 -32.78 -19.11 -4.71
N ALA A 65 -32.35 -20.35 -4.48
CA ALA A 65 -33.11 -21.55 -4.82
C ALA A 65 -33.38 -22.44 -3.61
N THR A 66 -34.48 -22.15 -2.92
CA THR A 66 -35.12 -23.02 -1.92
C THR A 66 -35.94 -24.13 -2.60
N SER A 67 -35.31 -24.94 -3.46
CA SER A 67 -35.87 -26.22 -3.92
C SER A 67 -34.90 -27.33 -3.53
N LEU A 68 -35.42 -28.31 -2.78
CA LEU A 68 -34.71 -29.16 -1.82
C LEU A 68 -33.46 -29.94 -2.27
N ASP A 69 -33.06 -29.98 -3.55
CA ASP A 69 -32.02 -30.90 -4.03
C ASP A 69 -31.05 -30.33 -5.11
N SER A 70 -30.99 -29.02 -5.33
CA SER A 70 -30.07 -28.47 -6.35
C SER A 70 -29.32 -27.24 -5.86
N GLN A 71 -28.04 -27.43 -5.52
CA GLN A 71 -27.09 -26.35 -5.25
C GLN A 71 -26.83 -25.57 -6.54
N ILE A 72 -27.23 -24.30 -6.59
CA ILE A 72 -26.98 -23.42 -7.75
C ILE A 72 -25.68 -22.66 -7.53
N TYR A 73 -24.72 -22.86 -8.43
CA TYR A 73 -23.47 -22.12 -8.46
C TYR A 73 -23.55 -21.02 -9.52
N LEU A 74 -23.27 -19.78 -9.14
CA LEU A 74 -23.21 -18.63 -10.03
C LEU A 74 -21.75 -18.28 -10.34
N ALA A 75 -21.48 -17.85 -11.57
CA ALA A 75 -20.14 -17.44 -11.98
C ALA A 75 -19.74 -16.12 -11.32
N LEU A 76 -18.48 -16.03 -10.90
CA LEU A 76 -17.89 -14.84 -10.30
C LEU A 76 -16.83 -14.33 -11.26
N ASN A 77 -17.16 -13.29 -12.04
CA ASN A 77 -16.33 -12.80 -13.16
C ASN A 77 -15.86 -11.35 -12.97
N SER A 78 -16.43 -10.63 -12.01
CA SER A 78 -16.21 -9.21 -11.80
C SER A 78 -16.34 -8.82 -10.32
N ASP A 79 -15.92 -7.59 -10.00
CA ASP A 79 -16.14 -6.98 -8.68
C ASP A 79 -17.63 -6.84 -8.35
N TRP A 80 -18.48 -6.66 -9.37
CA TRP A 80 -19.93 -6.59 -9.20
C TRP A 80 -20.51 -7.92 -8.73
N ASP A 81 -20.10 -9.04 -9.36
CA ASP A 81 -20.51 -10.38 -8.94
C ASP A 81 -20.00 -10.71 -7.52
N LEU A 82 -18.78 -10.26 -7.20
CA LEU A 82 -18.19 -10.45 -5.88
C LEU A 82 -18.95 -9.68 -4.79
N ASP A 83 -19.31 -8.43 -5.08
CA ASP A 83 -20.13 -7.60 -4.19
C ASP A 83 -21.51 -8.24 -3.94
N GLU A 84 -22.15 -8.76 -4.99
CA GLU A 84 -23.41 -9.49 -4.88
C GLU A 84 -23.25 -10.76 -4.03
N ALA A 85 -22.18 -11.52 -4.24
CA ALA A 85 -21.86 -12.71 -3.46
C ALA A 85 -21.64 -12.38 -1.97
N PHE A 86 -20.93 -11.28 -1.67
CA PHE A 86 -20.74 -10.82 -0.30
C PHE A 86 -22.06 -10.41 0.36
N GLN A 87 -22.97 -9.75 -0.34
CA GLN A 87 -24.23 -9.29 0.24
C GLN A 87 -25.22 -10.45 0.44
N ASN A 88 -25.31 -11.38 -0.52
CA ASN A 88 -26.42 -12.31 -0.60
C ASN A 88 -26.06 -13.77 -0.28
N ALA A 89 -24.78 -14.15 -0.32
CA ALA A 89 -24.35 -15.55 -0.18
C ALA A 89 -23.43 -15.83 1.03
N SER A 90 -22.99 -14.80 1.76
CA SER A 90 -21.86 -14.90 2.67
C SER A 90 -22.14 -15.27 4.14
N ASP A 91 -23.40 -15.26 4.62
CA ASP A 91 -23.74 -15.45 6.04
C ASP A 91 -24.33 -16.84 6.38
N PRO A 92 -23.62 -17.82 6.93
CA PRO A 92 -22.47 -17.62 7.79
C PRO A 92 -21.13 -17.67 7.07
N ILE A 93 -21.08 -18.31 5.89
CA ILE A 93 -19.87 -18.54 5.10
C ILE A 93 -20.21 -18.38 3.62
N LEU A 94 -19.37 -17.67 2.88
CA LEU A 94 -19.39 -17.63 1.42
C LEU A 94 -18.70 -18.91 0.88
N GLN A 95 -19.46 -19.74 0.17
CA GLN A 95 -18.92 -20.97 -0.43
C GLN A 95 -18.52 -20.72 -1.88
N LEU A 96 -17.24 -20.95 -2.18
CA LEU A 96 -16.68 -20.83 -3.52
C LEU A 96 -16.25 -22.20 -4.05
N ARG A 97 -16.37 -22.39 -5.36
CA ARG A 97 -15.77 -23.51 -6.09
C ARG A 97 -14.81 -22.98 -7.13
N VAL A 98 -13.60 -23.52 -7.12
CA VAL A 98 -12.54 -23.22 -8.07
C VAL A 98 -12.36 -24.42 -9.00
N THR A 99 -12.55 -24.18 -10.30
CA THR A 99 -12.44 -25.23 -11.32
C THR A 99 -11.38 -24.85 -12.33
N LYS A 100 -10.44 -25.77 -12.59
CA LYS A 100 -9.40 -25.58 -13.60
C LYS A 100 -10.01 -25.51 -15.00
N ILE A 101 -9.65 -24.48 -15.77
CA ILE A 101 -10.03 -24.40 -17.19
C ILE A 101 -8.96 -25.15 -18.00
N LYS A 102 -9.37 -26.18 -18.73
CA LYS A 102 -8.50 -26.83 -19.71
C LYS A 102 -8.44 -25.94 -20.95
N LEU A 103 -7.24 -25.47 -21.30
CA LEU A 103 -6.99 -24.94 -22.64
C LEU A 103 -6.79 -26.19 -23.52
N GLU A 104 -7.79 -26.56 -24.29
CA GLU A 104 -7.60 -27.54 -25.36
C GLU A 104 -6.77 -26.86 -26.45
N ASP A 105 -5.72 -27.53 -26.92
CA ASP A 105 -4.76 -27.01 -27.92
C ASP A 105 -5.34 -27.00 -29.36
N ASP A 106 -6.66 -27.11 -29.53
CA ASP A 106 -7.32 -27.16 -30.83
C ASP A 106 -8.31 -25.99 -30.99
N GLU A 107 -8.06 -25.20 -32.04
CA GLU A 107 -8.95 -24.28 -32.75
C GLU A 107 -10.11 -23.61 -31.98
N ILE A 108 -9.99 -22.29 -31.82
CA ILE A 108 -11.09 -21.39 -31.45
C ILE A 108 -12.25 -21.56 -32.45
N ASN A 109 -13.33 -22.23 -32.02
CA ASN A 109 -14.64 -22.04 -32.61
C ASN A 109 -15.64 -21.71 -31.49
N LEU A 110 -15.64 -20.44 -31.09
CA LEU A 110 -16.36 -19.91 -29.94
C LEU A 110 -17.78 -19.49 -30.34
N GLU A 111 -18.58 -20.39 -30.92
CA GLU A 111 -20.03 -20.16 -31.10
C GLU A 111 -20.95 -21.38 -30.86
N ASP A 112 -20.48 -22.62 -30.73
CA ASP A 112 -21.41 -23.77 -30.75
C ASP A 112 -21.77 -24.45 -29.41
N ASP A 113 -21.11 -24.14 -28.28
CA ASP A 113 -21.39 -24.85 -27.00
C ASP A 113 -22.32 -24.11 -26.02
N ILE A 114 -22.82 -22.92 -26.37
CA ILE A 114 -23.75 -22.15 -25.50
C ILE A 114 -25.24 -22.52 -25.78
N VAL A 115 -25.54 -23.31 -26.81
CA VAL A 115 -26.93 -23.51 -27.27
C VAL A 115 -27.68 -24.67 -26.59
N GLN A 116 -27.07 -25.48 -25.71
CA GLN A 116 -27.77 -26.67 -25.16
C GLN A 116 -28.46 -26.56 -23.80
N ARG A 117 -28.47 -25.40 -23.12
CA ARG A 117 -29.34 -25.18 -21.95
C ARG A 117 -29.92 -23.77 -22.00
N GLY A 118 -31.12 -23.68 -22.58
CA GLY A 118 -31.71 -22.44 -23.10
C GLY A 118 -32.03 -21.34 -22.09
N ILE A 119 -31.93 -20.10 -22.58
CA ILE A 119 -32.73 -18.86 -22.36
C ILE A 119 -32.16 -17.78 -23.34
N PRO A 120 -32.95 -16.79 -23.82
CA PRO A 120 -32.76 -16.13 -25.12
C PRO A 120 -31.68 -15.04 -25.17
N SER A 121 -31.11 -14.94 -26.38
CA SER A 121 -30.04 -14.03 -26.81
C SER A 121 -30.44 -12.53 -26.81
N VAL A 122 -29.57 -11.68 -26.28
CA VAL A 122 -29.50 -10.24 -26.62
C VAL A 122 -28.06 -9.94 -27.06
N ASN A 123 -27.94 -9.59 -28.33
CA ASN A 123 -26.70 -9.24 -29.03
C ASN A 123 -25.99 -8.03 -28.39
N ASN A 124 -24.70 -8.16 -28.10
CA ASN A 124 -23.73 -7.06 -28.22
C ASN A 124 -22.38 -7.60 -28.67
N LYS A 125 -21.95 -7.19 -29.87
CA LYS A 125 -20.67 -7.55 -30.49
C LYS A 125 -19.51 -6.91 -29.71
N ILE A 126 -18.67 -7.72 -29.07
CA ILE A 126 -17.36 -7.30 -28.58
C ILE A 126 -16.30 -7.71 -29.61
N VAL A 127 -15.59 -6.72 -30.14
CA VAL A 127 -14.42 -6.90 -31.00
C VAL A 127 -13.24 -7.34 -30.12
N THR A 128 -12.86 -8.61 -30.17
CA THR A 128 -11.68 -9.14 -29.49
C THR A 128 -10.41 -8.81 -30.27
N LYS A 129 -9.56 -7.94 -29.72
CA LYS A 129 -8.14 -7.88 -30.12
C LYS A 129 -7.37 -8.93 -29.32
N THR A 130 -6.91 -9.95 -30.03
CA THR A 130 -6.07 -11.05 -29.56
C THR A 130 -4.75 -10.50 -29.01
N THR A 131 -4.54 -10.63 -27.70
CA THR A 131 -3.23 -10.36 -27.07
C THR A 131 -2.67 -11.70 -26.62
N LYS A 132 -1.57 -12.15 -27.25
CA LYS A 132 -0.83 -13.36 -26.89
C LYS A 132 -0.38 -13.29 -25.43
N THR A 133 -0.84 -14.21 -24.59
CA THR A 133 -0.42 -14.40 -23.21
C THR A 133 1.05 -14.86 -23.17
N LYS A 134 1.95 -13.99 -22.72
CA LYS A 134 3.31 -14.37 -22.33
C LYS A 134 3.23 -15.25 -21.07
N ALA A 135 4.00 -16.32 -21.07
CA ALA A 135 4.18 -17.23 -19.94
C ALA A 135 4.37 -16.49 -18.60
N ILE A 136 3.60 -16.92 -17.60
CA ILE A 136 3.65 -16.43 -16.22
C ILE A 136 5.05 -16.72 -15.67
N SER A 137 5.79 -15.66 -15.34
CA SER A 137 7.14 -15.74 -14.78
C SER A 137 7.14 -16.54 -13.47
N LYS A 138 8.12 -17.44 -13.31
CA LYS A 138 8.38 -18.16 -12.05
C LYS A 138 8.47 -17.17 -10.90
N HIS A 139 7.67 -17.37 -9.85
CA HIS A 139 7.83 -16.67 -8.57
C HIS A 139 9.18 -17.11 -7.97
N ILE A 140 10.23 -16.32 -8.17
CA ILE A 140 11.53 -16.52 -7.52
C ILE A 140 11.38 -15.95 -6.11
N SER A 141 11.39 -16.80 -5.08
CA SER A 141 11.44 -16.37 -3.68
C SER A 141 12.73 -15.57 -3.48
N VAL A 142 12.59 -14.26 -3.21
CA VAL A 142 13.72 -13.39 -2.91
C VAL A 142 13.91 -13.38 -1.39
N PRO A 143 15.07 -13.81 -0.88
CA PRO A 143 15.33 -13.82 0.56
C PRO A 143 15.17 -12.41 1.16
N PHE A 144 14.43 -12.30 2.26
CA PHE A 144 14.13 -11.03 2.93
C PHE A 144 15.37 -10.19 3.26
N LYS A 145 16.48 -10.84 3.64
CA LYS A 145 17.79 -10.20 3.89
C LYS A 145 18.29 -9.41 2.69
N HIS A 146 18.14 -9.96 1.48
CA HIS A 146 18.58 -9.32 0.24
C HIS A 146 17.74 -8.08 -0.08
N THR A 147 16.42 -8.18 0.17
CA THR A 147 15.50 -7.04 0.09
C THR A 147 15.96 -5.90 1.00
N ILE A 148 16.17 -6.14 2.30
CA ILE A 148 16.53 -5.05 3.23
C ILE A 148 17.95 -4.50 3.00
N LYS A 149 18.95 -5.34 2.65
CA LYS A 149 20.33 -4.89 2.41
C LYS A 149 20.40 -3.80 1.33
N ASN A 150 19.60 -3.93 0.28
CA ASN A 150 19.54 -2.96 -0.82
C ASN A 150 18.84 -1.64 -0.42
N HIS A 151 17.87 -1.69 0.48
CA HIS A 151 17.05 -0.53 0.83
C HIS A 151 17.71 0.43 1.84
N ILE A 152 18.63 -0.05 2.69
CA ILE A 152 18.95 0.73 3.89
C ILE A 152 20.45 0.72 4.28
N SER A 153 21.31 -0.06 3.61
CA SER A 153 22.75 -0.27 3.93
C SER A 153 23.55 0.96 4.43
N LYS A 154 23.32 2.17 3.90
CA LYS A 154 24.04 3.39 4.32
C LYS A 154 23.44 4.17 5.51
N ARG A 155 22.17 3.94 5.85
CA ARG A 155 21.41 4.71 6.86
C ARG A 155 21.59 4.21 8.29
N TRP A 156 22.20 3.03 8.44
CA TRP A 156 22.10 2.18 9.62
C TRP A 156 23.02 2.52 10.79
N SER A 157 24.21 3.06 10.54
CA SER A 157 25.17 3.38 11.59
C SER A 157 24.64 4.44 12.57
N ARG A 158 23.74 5.33 12.11
CA ARG A 158 23.09 6.35 12.96
C ARG A 158 21.82 5.85 13.64
N LEU A 159 21.04 5.01 12.95
CA LEU A 159 19.81 4.41 13.48
C LEU A 159 20.09 3.54 14.70
N THR A 160 21.16 2.75 14.70
CA THR A 160 21.57 1.86 15.82
C THR A 160 21.87 2.61 17.12
N SER A 161 22.44 3.82 17.05
CA SER A 161 22.65 4.67 18.24
C SER A 161 21.34 5.20 18.80
N ALA A 162 20.40 5.60 17.92
CA ALA A 162 19.10 6.16 18.29
C ALA A 162 18.09 5.11 18.82
N PHE A 163 18.32 3.82 18.59
CA PHE A 163 17.44 2.74 19.06
C PHE A 163 17.66 2.35 20.52
N ASN A 164 18.79 2.76 21.12
CA ASN A 164 19.14 2.41 22.50
C ASN A 164 18.49 3.32 23.55
N ASP A 165 17.87 4.43 23.11
CA ASP A 165 17.08 5.28 23.99
C ASP A 165 15.67 4.71 24.14
N SER A 166 15.40 4.09 25.29
CA SER A 166 14.04 3.80 25.77
C SER A 166 13.20 5.06 26.04
N ILE A 167 13.76 6.23 25.75
CA ILE A 167 13.21 7.53 26.05
C ILE A 167 12.15 7.88 25.00
N ARG A 168 10.93 8.11 25.48
CA ARG A 168 9.84 8.66 24.67
C ARG A 168 10.23 10.05 24.20
N HIS A 169 10.60 10.18 22.94
CA HIS A 169 10.83 11.49 22.34
C HIS A 169 9.50 12.23 22.16
N SER A 170 9.51 13.54 22.44
CA SER A 170 8.41 14.43 22.10
C SER A 170 8.20 14.48 20.58
N PRO A 171 6.96 14.74 20.11
CA PRO A 171 6.72 15.04 18.70
C PRO A 171 7.54 16.23 18.24
N VAL A 172 7.92 16.25 16.96
CA VAL A 172 8.61 17.40 16.35
C VAL A 172 7.65 18.59 16.36
N THR A 173 8.07 19.65 17.04
CA THR A 173 7.31 20.91 17.15
C THR A 173 7.60 21.82 15.96
N MET A 174 6.79 22.87 15.80
CA MET A 174 7.08 23.92 14.82
C MET A 174 8.42 24.63 15.08
N ALA A 175 8.82 24.80 16.34
CA ALA A 175 10.10 25.42 16.68
C ALA A 175 11.28 24.51 16.28
N GLU A 176 11.17 23.20 16.55
CA GLU A 176 12.17 22.23 16.09
C GLU A 176 12.24 22.18 14.56
N TRP A 177 11.10 22.25 13.87
CA TRP A 177 11.04 22.31 12.41
C TRP A 177 11.87 23.48 11.85
N GLN A 178 11.67 24.68 12.38
CA GLN A 178 12.42 25.86 11.94
C GLN A 178 13.93 25.70 12.13
N ALA A 179 14.36 25.01 13.19
CA ALA A 179 15.77 24.73 13.43
C ALA A 179 16.41 23.77 12.39
N PHE A 180 15.59 22.98 11.67
CA PHE A 180 16.09 22.16 10.56
C PHE A 180 16.31 22.95 9.27
N LEU A 181 15.78 24.17 9.17
CA LEU A 181 15.90 25.02 7.97
C LEU A 181 17.14 25.92 8.06
N ASP A 182 17.74 26.25 6.92
CA ASP A 182 18.75 27.30 6.82
C ASP A 182 18.13 28.71 6.75
N GLU A 183 18.95 29.74 6.55
CA GLU A 183 18.53 31.14 6.55
C GLU A 183 17.54 31.45 5.41
N GLU A 184 17.63 30.69 4.31
CA GLU A 184 16.75 30.77 3.14
C GLU A 184 15.52 29.84 3.23
N GLY A 185 15.35 29.16 4.36
CA GLY A 185 14.21 28.25 4.60
C GLY A 185 14.32 26.92 3.86
N GLN A 186 15.50 26.51 3.41
CA GLN A 186 15.75 25.23 2.75
C GLN A 186 16.02 24.12 3.76
N LEU A 187 15.55 22.91 3.43
CA LEU A 187 15.88 21.71 4.18
C LEU A 187 17.07 20.99 3.53
N LEU A 188 18.27 21.27 4.00
CA LEU A 188 19.49 20.62 3.53
C LEU A 188 19.44 19.10 3.75
N ARG A 189 20.10 18.33 2.88
CA ARG A 189 20.06 16.85 2.91
C ARG A 189 20.44 16.26 4.27
N SER A 190 21.51 16.76 4.89
CA SER A 190 21.96 16.30 6.21
C SER A 190 20.88 16.50 7.28
N ARG A 191 20.27 17.69 7.31
CA ARG A 191 19.19 18.04 8.26
C ARG A 191 17.89 17.29 7.96
N ALA A 192 17.64 16.93 6.71
CA ALA A 192 16.50 16.11 6.32
C ALA A 192 16.59 14.68 6.89
N GLU A 193 17.79 14.13 7.03
CA GLU A 193 18.02 12.85 7.69
C GLU A 193 17.74 12.94 9.19
N ASP A 194 18.21 14.00 9.85
CA ASP A 194 17.99 14.25 11.28
C ASP A 194 16.51 14.48 11.60
N LEU A 195 15.81 15.24 10.75
CA LEU A 195 14.36 15.40 10.84
C LEU A 195 13.65 14.04 10.79
N ARG A 196 13.99 13.20 9.80
CA ARG A 196 13.38 11.86 9.68
C ARG A 196 13.67 11.02 10.92
N MET A 197 14.85 11.12 11.52
CA MET A 197 15.15 10.43 12.78
C MET A 197 14.30 10.94 13.94
N ARG A 198 14.14 12.26 14.08
CA ARG A 198 13.27 12.84 15.12
C ARG A 198 11.81 12.45 14.94
N VAL A 199 11.32 12.44 13.70
CA VAL A 199 9.97 11.98 13.36
C VAL A 199 9.82 10.49 13.63
N PHE A 200 10.80 9.68 13.24
CA PHE A 200 10.78 8.24 13.48
C PHE A 200 10.61 7.92 14.96
N ASN A 201 11.27 8.67 15.84
CA ASN A 201 11.24 8.46 17.28
C ASN A 201 10.03 9.09 17.98
N GLY A 202 9.68 10.33 17.63
CA GLY A 202 8.69 11.15 18.33
C GLY A 202 7.34 11.33 17.63
N GLY A 203 7.30 11.22 16.30
CA GLY A 203 6.18 11.68 15.46
C GLY A 203 6.21 13.19 15.22
N VAL A 204 5.11 13.74 14.73
CA VAL A 204 4.94 15.17 14.40
C VAL A 204 3.79 15.77 15.19
N GLU A 205 3.96 16.99 15.69
CA GLU A 205 2.88 17.76 16.33
C GLU A 205 1.77 18.08 15.30
N PRO A 206 0.47 18.02 15.66
CA PRO A 206 -0.64 18.22 14.72
C PRO A 206 -0.51 19.44 13.80
N ASN A 207 -0.14 20.60 14.35
CA ASN A 207 -0.04 21.86 13.59
C ASN A 207 1.13 21.86 12.60
N ALA A 208 2.15 21.04 12.81
CA ALA A 208 3.32 20.95 11.95
C ALA A 208 3.13 19.97 10.78
N ARG A 209 2.10 19.11 10.83
CA ARG A 209 1.88 18.05 9.83
C ARG A 209 1.67 18.60 8.43
N GLN A 210 0.89 19.68 8.29
CA GLN A 210 0.59 20.29 6.98
C GLN A 210 1.87 20.73 6.25
N ILE A 211 2.92 21.07 7.00
CA ILE A 211 4.20 21.52 6.45
C ILE A 211 5.15 20.33 6.30
N ILE A 212 5.30 19.49 7.33
CA ILE A 212 6.32 18.42 7.37
C ILE A 212 5.96 17.21 6.50
N TRP A 213 4.68 16.83 6.40
CA TRP A 213 4.26 15.64 5.65
C TRP A 213 4.66 15.69 4.16
N PRO A 214 4.47 16.80 3.43
CA PRO A 214 5.01 16.96 2.08
C PRO A 214 6.52 16.66 1.97
N HIS A 215 7.33 17.03 2.97
CA HIS A 215 8.77 16.71 3.00
C HIS A 215 9.02 15.21 3.27
N LEU A 216 8.29 14.61 4.22
CA LEU A 216 8.38 13.16 4.50
C LEU A 216 8.01 12.32 3.28
N LEU A 217 6.98 12.75 2.55
CA LEU A 217 6.50 12.12 1.33
C LEU A 217 7.32 12.51 0.09
N SER A 218 8.32 13.40 0.21
CA SER A 218 9.17 13.85 -0.90
C SER A 218 8.37 14.49 -2.05
N VAL A 219 7.36 15.30 -1.71
CA VAL A 219 6.59 16.09 -2.69
C VAL A 219 7.45 17.22 -3.27
N PHE A 220 8.27 17.83 -2.44
CA PHE A 220 9.18 18.89 -2.88
C PHE A 220 10.50 18.30 -3.39
N PRO A 221 10.99 18.77 -4.55
CA PRO A 221 12.39 18.61 -4.93
C PRO A 221 13.36 19.09 -3.84
N ALA A 222 14.58 18.54 -3.85
CA ALA A 222 15.59 18.90 -2.87
C ALA A 222 15.97 20.39 -2.95
N GLU A 223 16.32 20.97 -1.80
CA GLU A 223 16.95 22.30 -1.70
C GLU A 223 16.07 23.47 -2.22
N MET A 224 14.75 23.31 -2.21
CA MET A 224 13.83 24.44 -2.46
C MET A 224 13.73 25.35 -1.23
N THR A 225 13.76 26.67 -1.46
CA THR A 225 13.43 27.68 -0.44
C THR A 225 11.95 27.66 -0.09
N GLU A 226 11.54 28.39 0.94
CA GLU A 226 10.11 28.54 1.27
C GLU A 226 9.30 29.20 0.16
N ASP A 227 9.85 30.24 -0.48
CA ASP A 227 9.23 30.95 -1.60
C ASP A 227 9.13 30.05 -2.85
N ASP A 228 10.17 29.24 -3.12
CA ASP A 228 10.15 28.26 -4.20
C ASP A 228 9.06 27.21 -3.97
N ARG A 229 8.93 26.69 -2.74
CA ARG A 229 7.89 25.72 -2.39
C ARG A 229 6.49 26.30 -2.55
N SER A 230 6.28 27.55 -2.14
CA SER A 230 5.01 28.24 -2.31
C SER A 230 4.65 28.39 -3.80
N THR A 231 5.60 28.82 -4.62
CA THR A 231 5.43 28.92 -6.08
C THR A 231 5.18 27.55 -6.72
N TYR A 232 5.92 26.54 -6.27
CA TYR A 232 5.77 25.16 -6.73
C TYR A 232 4.37 24.61 -6.47
N LEU A 233 3.80 24.83 -5.28
CA LEU A 233 2.45 24.41 -4.96
C LEU A 233 1.39 25.10 -5.84
N VAL A 234 1.59 26.37 -6.20
CA VAL A 234 0.69 27.08 -7.14
C VAL A 234 0.72 26.42 -8.52
N VAL A 235 1.91 26.10 -9.05
CA VAL A 235 2.04 25.40 -10.34
C VAL A 235 1.38 24.02 -10.27
N LYS A 236 1.63 23.28 -9.18
CA LYS A 236 1.04 21.97 -8.92
C LYS A 236 -0.48 22.00 -8.76
N GLY A 237 -1.03 23.09 -8.23
CA GLY A 237 -2.47 23.36 -8.19
C GLY A 237 -3.09 23.48 -9.58
N ARG A 238 -2.41 24.19 -10.50
CA ARG A 238 -2.87 24.30 -11.90
C ARG A 238 -2.79 22.97 -12.64
N GLU A 239 -1.72 22.22 -12.44
CA GLU A 239 -1.59 20.87 -13.01
C GLU A 239 -2.70 19.94 -12.54
N TYR A 240 -2.99 19.93 -11.23
CA TYR A 240 -4.08 19.16 -10.65
C TYR A 240 -5.43 19.53 -11.28
N ALA A 241 -5.74 20.84 -11.35
CA ALA A 241 -6.98 21.32 -11.95
C ALA A 241 -7.13 20.87 -13.41
N ARG A 242 -6.05 20.88 -14.19
CA ARG A 242 -6.05 20.40 -15.57
C ARG A 242 -6.32 18.89 -15.66
N MET A 243 -5.70 18.08 -14.81
CA MET A 243 -5.94 16.63 -14.76
C MET A 243 -7.37 16.30 -14.35
N LYS A 244 -7.91 17.04 -13.36
CA LYS A 244 -9.29 16.91 -12.91
C LYS A 244 -10.27 17.24 -14.03
N LEU A 245 -10.10 18.38 -14.70
CA LEU A 245 -10.96 18.80 -15.81
C LEU A 245 -10.95 17.79 -16.96
N ARG A 246 -9.79 17.17 -17.23
CA ARG A 246 -9.63 16.19 -18.31
C ARG A 246 -10.57 15.00 -18.14
N TRP A 247 -10.63 14.39 -16.94
CA TRP A 247 -11.50 13.22 -16.74
C TRP A 247 -12.97 13.63 -16.57
N GLN A 248 -13.24 14.81 -16.01
CA GLN A 248 -14.61 15.34 -15.91
C GLN A 248 -15.24 15.63 -17.28
N GLY A 249 -14.42 15.90 -18.31
CA GLY A 249 -14.87 16.06 -19.68
C GLY A 249 -15.07 14.75 -20.45
N LEU A 250 -14.77 13.58 -19.86
CA LEU A 250 -14.98 12.29 -20.52
C LEU A 250 -16.47 11.89 -20.47
N PRO A 251 -16.97 11.17 -21.48
CA PRO A 251 -18.35 10.69 -21.48
C PRO A 251 -18.60 9.70 -20.33
N PRO A 252 -19.82 9.65 -19.76
CA PRO A 252 -20.16 8.77 -18.64
C PRO A 252 -19.83 7.29 -18.88
N GLU A 253 -19.99 6.79 -20.11
CA GLU A 253 -19.66 5.41 -20.49
C GLU A 253 -18.19 5.03 -20.22
N LYS A 254 -17.29 6.02 -20.20
CA LYS A 254 -15.85 5.80 -19.92
C LYS A 254 -15.48 6.01 -18.46
N THR A 255 -16.39 6.54 -17.64
CA THR A 255 -16.09 6.96 -16.27
C THR A 255 -16.98 6.29 -15.22
N ALA A 256 -18.17 5.82 -15.59
CA ALA A 256 -19.19 5.33 -14.67
C ALA A 256 -18.69 4.22 -13.75
N ASP A 257 -18.00 3.21 -14.28
CA ASP A 257 -17.54 2.06 -13.49
C ASP A 257 -16.55 2.49 -12.40
N ILE A 258 -15.49 3.22 -12.81
CA ILE A 258 -14.45 3.70 -11.88
C ILE A 258 -15.04 4.69 -10.88
N THR A 259 -15.85 5.65 -11.34
CA THR A 259 -16.43 6.67 -10.46
C THR A 259 -17.44 6.07 -9.48
N SER A 260 -18.21 5.06 -9.86
CA SER A 260 -19.13 4.36 -8.97
C SER A 260 -18.38 3.60 -7.87
N MET A 261 -17.29 2.91 -8.23
CA MET A 261 -16.44 2.21 -7.26
C MET A 261 -15.80 3.18 -6.26
N ILE A 262 -15.29 4.33 -6.73
CA ILE A 262 -14.76 5.39 -5.86
C ILE A 262 -15.85 5.92 -4.93
N MET A 263 -17.03 6.23 -5.47
CA MET A 263 -18.12 6.81 -4.69
C MET A 263 -18.58 5.86 -3.56
N LYS A 264 -18.71 4.57 -3.87
CA LYS A 264 -19.06 3.54 -2.87
C LYS A 264 -18.07 3.56 -1.69
N ASP A 265 -16.78 3.66 -1.97
CA ASP A 265 -15.75 3.70 -0.94
C ASP A 265 -15.74 5.02 -0.17
N VAL A 266 -15.86 6.16 -0.87
CA VAL A 266 -15.90 7.50 -0.25
C VAL A 266 -17.04 7.61 0.76
N LEU A 267 -18.22 7.09 0.43
CA LEU A 267 -19.41 7.19 1.29
C LEU A 267 -19.29 6.39 2.60
N ARG A 268 -18.37 5.43 2.68
CA ARG A 268 -18.11 4.63 3.88
C ARG A 268 -16.79 4.97 4.59
N THR A 269 -15.93 5.82 4.00
CA THR A 269 -14.62 6.17 4.58
C THR A 269 -14.76 6.94 5.90
N ASP A 270 -14.14 6.41 6.96
CA ASP A 270 -13.91 7.07 8.26
C ASP A 270 -15.11 7.86 8.84
N ARG A 271 -16.33 7.33 8.67
CA ARG A 271 -17.60 8.00 9.07
C ARG A 271 -17.74 8.30 10.57
N SER A 272 -16.92 7.68 11.40
CA SER A 272 -16.82 7.99 12.83
C SER A 272 -15.92 9.19 13.15
N TYR A 273 -15.13 9.67 12.17
CA TYR A 273 -14.23 10.80 12.35
C TYR A 273 -14.94 12.11 11.94
N PRO A 274 -14.86 13.20 12.75
CA PRO A 274 -15.67 14.41 12.54
C PRO A 274 -15.60 15.01 11.14
N TYR A 275 -14.43 14.96 10.48
CA TYR A 275 -14.27 15.52 9.13
C TYR A 275 -15.13 14.81 8.06
N PHE A 276 -15.40 13.52 8.25
CA PHE A 276 -16.19 12.67 7.35
C PHE A 276 -17.56 12.28 7.91
N ALA A 277 -17.85 12.59 9.17
CA ALA A 277 -19.16 12.42 9.81
C ALA A 277 -20.17 13.50 9.35
N VAL A 278 -20.38 13.59 8.04
CA VAL A 278 -21.12 14.66 7.35
C VAL A 278 -22.11 14.08 6.35
N GLU A 279 -23.06 14.88 5.84
CA GLU A 279 -24.01 14.42 4.81
C GLU A 279 -23.29 13.94 3.52
N SER A 280 -23.92 13.04 2.76
CA SER A 280 -23.31 12.40 1.58
C SER A 280 -22.93 13.37 0.45
N ASN A 281 -23.54 14.55 0.40
CA ASN A 281 -23.26 15.62 -0.56
C ASN A 281 -22.24 16.65 -0.04
N HIS A 282 -21.67 16.45 1.15
CA HIS A 282 -20.79 17.43 1.79
C HIS A 282 -19.48 17.65 0.99
N PRO A 283 -18.97 18.89 0.89
CA PRO A 283 -17.76 19.20 0.12
C PRO A 283 -16.52 18.36 0.48
N ASN A 284 -16.37 17.93 1.73
CA ASN A 284 -15.26 17.08 2.16
C ASN A 284 -15.23 15.72 1.45
N LEU A 285 -16.40 15.09 1.28
CA LEU A 285 -16.51 13.83 0.55
C LEU A 285 -16.27 14.05 -0.94
N LEU A 286 -16.77 15.16 -1.49
CA LEU A 286 -16.50 15.54 -2.87
C LEU A 286 -15.00 15.77 -3.13
N LYS A 287 -14.28 16.40 -2.20
CA LYS A 287 -12.81 16.54 -2.29
C LYS A 287 -12.13 15.18 -2.35
N LEU A 288 -12.49 14.25 -1.45
CA LEU A 288 -11.93 12.90 -1.44
C LEU A 288 -12.20 12.17 -2.77
N PHE A 289 -13.45 12.23 -3.25
CA PHE A 289 -13.83 11.69 -4.55
C PHE A 289 -13.01 12.29 -5.70
N ASN A 290 -12.86 13.61 -5.75
CA ASN A 290 -12.10 14.30 -6.81
C ASN A 290 -10.63 13.89 -6.81
N ILE A 291 -10.00 13.73 -5.63
CA ILE A 291 -8.61 13.30 -5.52
C ILE A 291 -8.44 11.90 -6.08
N LEU A 292 -9.28 10.96 -5.66
CA LEU A 292 -9.23 9.56 -6.07
C LEU A 292 -9.55 9.39 -7.57
N ALA A 293 -10.58 10.08 -8.06
CA ALA A 293 -10.94 10.05 -9.48
C ALA A 293 -9.82 10.63 -10.34
N THR A 294 -9.27 11.79 -9.94
CA THR A 294 -8.16 12.41 -10.67
C THR A 294 -6.93 11.51 -10.71
N TYR A 295 -6.63 10.79 -9.63
CA TYR A 295 -5.56 9.79 -9.62
C TYR A 295 -5.86 8.64 -10.59
N ALA A 296 -7.03 8.01 -10.47
CA ALA A 296 -7.42 6.84 -11.25
C ALA A 296 -7.37 7.11 -12.77
N PHE A 297 -7.85 8.26 -13.22
CA PHE A 297 -7.83 8.63 -14.64
C PHE A 297 -6.49 9.18 -15.13
N THR A 298 -5.60 9.61 -14.23
CA THR A 298 -4.23 10.03 -14.60
C THR A 298 -3.31 8.82 -14.73
N TYR A 299 -3.50 7.80 -13.90
CA TYR A 299 -2.67 6.59 -13.83
C TYR A 299 -3.51 5.32 -14.10
N PRO A 300 -4.01 5.14 -15.34
CA PRO A 300 -4.94 4.05 -15.67
C PRO A 300 -4.34 2.64 -15.51
N GLU A 301 -3.01 2.51 -15.44
CA GLU A 301 -2.31 1.25 -15.21
C GLU A 301 -2.54 0.68 -13.80
N ILE A 302 -2.77 1.56 -12.82
CA ILE A 302 -3.20 1.19 -11.47
C ILE A 302 -4.70 1.44 -11.29
N SER A 303 -5.18 2.55 -11.86
CA SER A 303 -6.55 3.05 -11.70
C SER A 303 -6.93 3.19 -10.22
N TYR A 304 -8.23 3.10 -9.91
CA TYR A 304 -8.72 2.98 -8.54
C TYR A 304 -8.75 1.50 -8.13
N CYS A 305 -8.28 1.21 -6.92
CA CYS A 305 -8.46 -0.06 -6.23
C CYS A 305 -9.10 0.21 -4.87
N GLN A 306 -9.98 -0.70 -4.44
CA GLN A 306 -10.63 -0.58 -3.14
C GLN A 306 -9.60 -0.48 -2.01
N GLY A 307 -9.87 0.42 -1.06
CA GLY A 307 -8.94 0.75 0.02
C GLY A 307 -8.02 1.94 -0.24
N MET A 308 -7.90 2.44 -1.49
CA MET A 308 -7.15 3.67 -1.76
C MET A 308 -7.76 4.91 -1.09
N SER A 309 -9.07 4.90 -0.83
CA SER A 309 -9.75 5.95 -0.05
C SER A 309 -9.26 6.02 1.41
N ASP A 310 -8.99 4.88 2.04
CA ASP A 310 -8.43 4.79 3.39
C ASP A 310 -7.02 5.41 3.48
N LEU A 311 -6.26 5.40 2.38
CA LEU A 311 -4.94 6.03 2.27
C LEU A 311 -5.03 7.54 2.04
N ALA A 312 -5.98 7.98 1.20
CA ALA A 312 -6.16 9.39 0.86
C ALA A 312 -6.81 10.21 1.99
N ALA A 313 -7.70 9.61 2.78
CA ALA A 313 -8.45 10.31 3.83
C ALA A 313 -7.56 10.99 4.90
N PRO A 314 -6.54 10.34 5.48
CA PRO A 314 -5.58 10.98 6.40
C PRO A 314 -4.87 12.19 5.82
N LEU A 315 -4.50 12.12 4.53
CA LEU A 315 -3.85 13.21 3.83
C LEU A 315 -4.81 14.39 3.65
N LEU A 316 -6.07 14.13 3.26
CA LEU A 316 -7.07 15.17 3.06
C LEU A 316 -7.42 15.90 4.37
N VAL A 317 -7.59 15.15 5.46
CA VAL A 317 -7.84 15.74 6.79
C VAL A 317 -6.70 16.67 7.21
N THR A 318 -5.46 16.30 6.87
CA THR A 318 -4.27 17.05 7.30
C THR A 318 -3.97 18.25 6.40
N MET A 319 -4.06 18.08 5.08
CA MET A 319 -3.74 19.15 4.12
C MET A 319 -4.90 20.10 3.90
N THR A 320 -6.15 19.62 4.00
CA THR A 320 -7.43 20.32 3.76
C THR A 320 -7.67 20.84 2.32
N ASP A 321 -6.59 21.15 1.60
CA ASP A 321 -6.53 21.54 0.20
C ASP A 321 -6.48 20.31 -0.73
N GLU A 322 -7.27 20.36 -1.81
CA GLU A 322 -7.46 19.23 -2.73
C GLU A 322 -6.18 18.94 -3.54
N ALA A 323 -5.52 19.98 -4.06
CA ALA A 323 -4.35 19.83 -4.92
C ALA A 323 -3.13 19.31 -4.13
N THR A 324 -2.85 19.90 -2.98
CA THR A 324 -1.74 19.49 -2.11
C THR A 324 -1.95 18.06 -1.61
N THR A 325 -3.20 17.70 -1.25
CA THR A 325 -3.57 16.33 -0.89
C THR A 325 -3.30 15.38 -2.05
N PHE A 326 -3.70 15.72 -3.28
CA PHE A 326 -3.46 14.90 -4.44
C PHE A 326 -1.97 14.61 -4.66
N TRP A 327 -1.10 15.62 -4.53
CA TRP A 327 0.34 15.41 -4.73
C TRP A 327 0.98 14.59 -3.62
N CYS A 328 0.52 14.75 -2.37
CA CYS A 328 0.92 13.87 -1.27
C CYS A 328 0.46 12.43 -1.53
N PHE A 329 -0.79 12.24 -1.98
CA PHE A 329 -1.34 10.93 -2.30
C PHE A 329 -0.62 10.27 -3.47
N ASN A 330 -0.32 11.03 -4.53
CA ASN A 330 0.46 10.56 -5.66
C ASN A 330 1.87 10.10 -5.25
N ALA A 331 2.53 10.86 -4.38
CA ALA A 331 3.84 10.51 -3.83
C ALA A 331 3.79 9.25 -2.95
N LEU A 332 2.71 9.08 -2.18
CA LEU A 332 2.45 7.85 -1.41
C LEU A 332 2.22 6.65 -2.34
N MET A 333 1.33 6.79 -3.33
CA MET A 333 1.01 5.73 -4.29
C MET A 333 2.20 5.34 -5.16
N SER A 334 3.11 6.26 -5.47
CA SER A 334 4.36 5.91 -6.16
C SER A 334 5.18 4.83 -5.44
N ARG A 335 4.98 4.67 -4.12
CA ARG A 335 5.62 3.65 -3.28
C ARG A 335 4.73 2.44 -3.02
N MET A 336 3.40 2.65 -2.98
CA MET A 336 2.43 1.62 -2.60
C MET A 336 1.76 0.94 -3.78
N LYS A 337 1.82 1.49 -4.99
CA LYS A 337 1.06 1.02 -6.17
C LYS A 337 1.26 -0.47 -6.49
N VAL A 338 2.44 -1.01 -6.20
CA VAL A 338 2.75 -2.43 -6.37
C VAL A 338 1.93 -3.35 -5.45
N ASN A 339 1.49 -2.86 -4.28
CA ASN A 339 0.55 -3.59 -3.42
C ASN A 339 -0.84 -3.73 -4.07
N PHE A 340 -1.18 -2.79 -4.96
CA PHE A 340 -2.42 -2.75 -5.72
C PHE A 340 -2.25 -3.30 -7.14
N SER A 341 -1.07 -3.88 -7.45
CA SER A 341 -0.83 -4.48 -8.77
C SER A 341 -1.81 -5.62 -9.01
N SER A 342 -2.32 -5.68 -10.24
CA SER A 342 -3.19 -6.75 -10.70
C SER A 342 -2.50 -8.11 -10.83
N ASP A 343 -1.25 -8.27 -10.39
CA ASP A 343 -0.55 -9.57 -10.34
C ASP A 343 -0.41 -10.14 -8.91
N GLY A 344 -0.71 -9.34 -7.87
CA GLY A 344 -0.64 -9.73 -6.46
C GLY A 344 0.74 -10.16 -5.93
N SER A 345 1.80 -10.16 -6.76
CA SER A 345 3.10 -10.75 -6.47
C SER A 345 3.82 -10.06 -5.31
N ALA A 346 3.69 -8.73 -5.23
CA ALA A 346 4.25 -7.93 -4.14
C ALA A 346 3.60 -8.29 -2.79
N MET A 347 2.28 -8.50 -2.78
CA MET A 347 1.55 -8.89 -1.56
C MET A 347 1.96 -10.29 -1.10
N MET A 348 2.01 -11.26 -2.03
CA MET A 348 2.47 -12.62 -1.73
C MET A 348 3.89 -12.64 -1.16
N THR A 349 4.79 -11.84 -1.74
CA THR A 349 6.16 -11.73 -1.26
C THR A 349 6.21 -11.14 0.16
N LYS A 350 5.36 -10.15 0.47
CA LYS A 350 5.28 -9.57 1.82
C LYS A 350 4.73 -10.55 2.87
N PHE A 351 3.76 -11.40 2.50
CA PHE A 351 3.30 -12.48 3.38
C PHE A 351 4.39 -13.50 3.66
N GLU A 352 5.14 -13.89 2.62
CA GLU A 352 6.28 -14.78 2.76
C GLU A 352 7.33 -14.18 3.69
N HIS A 353 7.69 -12.91 3.50
CA HIS A 353 8.62 -12.19 4.37
C HIS A 353 8.12 -12.07 5.82
N LEU A 354 6.83 -11.81 6.03
CA LEU A 354 6.23 -11.79 7.37
C LEU A 354 6.28 -13.18 8.03
N SER A 355 6.04 -14.24 7.27
CA SER A 355 6.13 -15.63 7.75
C SER A 355 7.58 -16.01 8.11
N GLN A 356 8.56 -15.64 7.28
CA GLN A 356 9.99 -15.82 7.56
C GLN A 356 10.44 -15.04 8.80
N LEU A 357 9.98 -13.80 8.94
CA LEU A 357 10.21 -13.01 10.15
C LEU A 357 9.61 -13.71 11.37
N LEU A 358 8.37 -14.21 11.29
CA LEU A 358 7.78 -14.90 12.44
C LEU A 358 8.56 -16.16 12.82
N ASP A 359 8.95 -16.98 11.84
CA ASP A 359 9.73 -18.20 12.04
C ASP A 359 11.06 -17.92 12.77
N ARG A 360 11.67 -16.75 12.50
CA ARG A 360 12.93 -16.33 13.12
C ARG A 360 12.81 -15.97 14.61
N TRP A 361 11.75 -15.27 15.01
CA TRP A 361 11.58 -14.80 16.41
C TRP A 361 10.70 -15.72 17.26
N ASP A 362 9.74 -16.43 16.66
CA ASP A 362 8.88 -17.39 17.35
C ASP A 362 8.55 -18.58 16.42
N PRO A 363 9.49 -19.54 16.26
CA PRO A 363 9.29 -20.71 15.40
C PRO A 363 8.16 -21.62 15.89
N GLU A 364 7.89 -21.64 17.20
CA GLU A 364 6.78 -22.40 17.77
C GLU A 364 5.44 -21.83 17.30
N PHE A 365 5.27 -20.51 17.36
CA PHE A 365 4.06 -19.86 16.88
C PHE A 365 3.93 -19.94 15.36
N CYS A 366 5.03 -19.80 14.61
CA CYS A 366 5.04 -20.01 13.17
C CYS A 366 4.58 -21.42 12.79
N LYS A 367 5.08 -22.44 13.49
CA LYS A 367 4.66 -23.83 13.30
C LYS A 367 3.17 -24.00 13.62
N TYR A 368 2.71 -23.46 14.74
CA TYR A 368 1.30 -23.49 15.12
C TYR A 368 0.39 -22.93 14.02
N LEU A 369 0.74 -21.77 13.44
CA LEU A 369 -0.03 -21.16 12.35
C LEU A 369 -0.05 -22.04 11.10
N LYS A 370 1.06 -22.70 10.75
CA LYS A 370 1.11 -23.66 9.65
C LYS A 370 0.20 -24.86 9.92
N ASP A 371 0.25 -25.42 11.13
CA ASP A 371 -0.52 -26.60 11.52
C ASP A 371 -2.04 -26.33 11.57
N CYS A 372 -2.46 -25.08 11.89
CA CYS A 372 -3.88 -24.69 11.90
C CYS A 372 -4.37 -24.08 10.57
N GLY A 373 -3.61 -24.21 9.48
CA GLY A 373 -4.01 -23.73 8.14
C GLY A 373 -3.94 -22.21 7.97
N ALA A 374 -3.19 -21.50 8.81
CA ALA A 374 -3.00 -20.05 8.79
C ALA A 374 -1.58 -19.61 8.43
N GLY A 375 -0.76 -20.52 7.88
CA GLY A 375 0.63 -20.24 7.52
C GLY A 375 0.82 -19.26 6.36
N ASP A 376 -0.23 -19.02 5.56
CA ASP A 376 -0.24 -18.04 4.47
C ASP A 376 -0.38 -16.58 4.94
N MET A 377 -0.78 -16.37 6.21
CA MET A 377 -0.97 -15.07 6.84
C MET A 377 -2.01 -14.17 6.15
N PHE A 378 -2.98 -14.72 5.39
CA PHE A 378 -3.94 -13.90 4.64
C PHE A 378 -4.84 -13.04 5.53
N PHE A 379 -5.04 -13.41 6.79
CA PHE A 379 -5.69 -12.56 7.78
C PHE A 379 -4.93 -11.23 8.06
N CYS A 380 -3.67 -11.10 7.63
CA CYS A 380 -2.89 -9.85 7.66
C CYS A 380 -2.99 -9.03 6.35
N TYR A 381 -3.82 -9.44 5.37
CA TYR A 381 -3.91 -8.76 4.06
C TYR A 381 -4.20 -7.27 4.19
N ARG A 382 -5.23 -6.93 4.96
CA ARG A 382 -5.62 -5.54 5.25
C ARG A 382 -4.50 -4.73 5.87
N TRP A 383 -3.75 -5.34 6.79
CA TRP A 383 -2.66 -4.70 7.52
C TRP A 383 -1.56 -4.24 6.58
N ILE A 384 -1.18 -5.10 5.64
CA ILE A 384 -0.10 -4.82 4.70
C ILE A 384 -0.58 -3.92 3.57
N LEU A 385 -1.81 -4.10 3.07
CA LEU A 385 -2.35 -3.30 1.97
C LEU A 385 -2.49 -1.83 2.36
N LEU A 386 -2.97 -1.57 3.59
CA LEU A 386 -3.31 -0.23 4.08
C LEU A 386 -2.29 0.34 5.08
N ASP A 387 -1.08 -0.22 5.16
CA ASP A 387 -0.06 0.17 6.14
C ASP A 387 -0.65 0.30 7.56
N LEU A 388 -1.48 -0.68 7.96
CA LEU A 388 -2.16 -0.82 9.25
C LEU A 388 -3.18 0.27 9.61
N LYS A 389 -3.61 1.12 8.66
CA LYS A 389 -4.56 2.22 8.91
C LYS A 389 -5.78 1.83 9.73
N ARG A 390 -6.41 0.68 9.46
CA ARG A 390 -7.63 0.26 10.17
C ARG A 390 -7.36 -0.32 11.55
N GLU A 391 -6.15 -0.73 11.83
CA GLU A 391 -5.80 -1.37 13.11
C GLU A 391 -5.65 -0.35 14.25
N PHE A 392 -5.56 0.94 13.91
CA PHE A 392 -5.36 2.04 14.85
C PHE A 392 -6.47 3.08 14.78
N SER A 393 -6.67 3.81 15.88
CA SER A 393 -7.54 4.99 15.89
C SER A 393 -7.07 6.00 14.83
N PHE A 394 -7.96 6.88 14.35
CA PHE A 394 -7.59 7.81 13.28
C PHE A 394 -6.33 8.63 13.61
N ASN A 395 -6.24 9.18 14.82
CA ASN A 395 -5.09 9.97 15.27
C ASN A 395 -3.81 9.13 15.42
N ASP A 396 -3.94 7.89 15.90
CA ASP A 396 -2.81 6.96 15.99
C ASP A 396 -2.31 6.55 14.60
N ALA A 397 -3.21 6.38 13.63
CA ALA A 397 -2.84 6.09 12.25
C ALA A 397 -2.06 7.26 11.61
N LEU A 398 -2.37 8.53 11.92
CA LEU A 398 -1.57 9.67 11.47
C LEU A 398 -0.11 9.55 11.96
N ARG A 399 0.06 9.23 13.26
CA ARG A 399 1.39 9.06 13.86
C ARG A 399 2.10 7.82 13.33
N LEU A 400 1.39 6.73 13.08
CA LEU A 400 1.93 5.52 12.48
C LEU A 400 2.50 5.81 11.09
N TYR A 401 1.76 6.54 10.26
CA TYR A 401 2.20 6.97 8.94
C TYR A 401 3.45 7.84 8.99
N GLU A 402 3.52 8.80 9.92
CA GLU A 402 4.73 9.61 10.13
C GLU A 402 5.96 8.71 10.40
N ILE A 403 5.81 7.72 11.27
CA ILE A 403 6.87 6.75 11.60
C ILE A 403 7.23 5.93 10.35
N ILE A 404 6.25 5.37 9.64
CA ILE A 404 6.49 4.58 8.43
C ILE A 404 7.22 5.42 7.38
N TRP A 405 6.73 6.62 7.06
CA TRP A 405 7.32 7.47 6.04
C TRP A 405 8.70 7.99 6.40
N SER A 406 8.97 8.18 7.70
CA SER A 406 10.30 8.59 8.15
C SER A 406 11.36 7.52 7.90
N THR A 407 11.02 6.23 7.87
CA THR A 407 11.96 5.14 7.55
C THR A 407 12.34 5.08 6.06
N LEU A 408 11.64 5.82 5.19
CA LEU A 408 11.91 5.84 3.76
C LEU A 408 13.12 6.73 3.41
N PRO A 409 13.98 6.33 2.47
CA PRO A 409 15.13 7.14 2.06
C PRO A 409 14.65 8.49 1.49
N HIS A 410 15.46 9.54 1.67
CA HIS A 410 15.23 10.81 1.00
C HIS A 410 15.51 10.62 -0.49
N ASN A 411 14.48 10.59 -1.33
CA ASN A 411 14.68 10.49 -2.77
C ASN A 411 15.50 11.69 -3.25
N SER A 412 16.64 11.42 -3.87
CA SER A 412 17.31 12.39 -4.72
C SER A 412 16.58 12.31 -6.07
N LEU A 413 15.46 13.04 -6.20
CA LEU A 413 14.91 13.32 -7.51
C LEU A 413 15.87 14.32 -8.19
N GLY A 414 16.93 13.79 -8.80
CA GLY A 414 17.72 14.54 -9.77
C GLY A 414 16.90 14.69 -11.05
N GLY A 415 16.75 15.93 -11.52
CA GLY A 415 16.24 16.22 -12.86
C GLY A 415 14.78 16.66 -12.94
N LEU A 416 14.38 17.68 -12.19
CA LEU A 416 13.40 18.64 -12.72
C LEU A 416 14.17 19.87 -13.17
N PRO A 417 13.90 20.45 -14.36
CA PRO A 417 14.56 21.68 -14.76
C PRO A 417 14.31 22.75 -13.70
N ARG A 418 15.37 23.44 -13.27
CA ARG A 418 15.25 24.67 -12.50
C ARG A 418 14.16 25.53 -13.15
N PRO A 419 13.19 26.09 -12.40
CA PRO A 419 12.31 27.08 -12.99
C PRO A 419 13.20 28.17 -13.57
N LEU A 420 13.04 28.44 -14.87
CA LEU A 420 13.63 29.60 -15.52
C LEU A 420 13.32 30.80 -14.62
N SER A 421 14.38 31.44 -14.13
CA SER A 421 14.33 32.66 -13.35
C SER A 421 13.25 33.58 -13.92
N ALA A 422 12.27 33.97 -13.10
CA ALA A 422 11.25 34.92 -13.51
C ALA A 422 11.94 36.13 -14.18
N PRO A 423 11.48 36.59 -15.37
CA PRO A 423 12.13 37.69 -16.05
C PRO A 423 12.03 38.93 -15.17
N ARG A 424 13.18 39.48 -14.80
CA ARG A 424 13.27 40.80 -14.16
C ARG A 424 12.59 41.80 -15.09
N LEU A 425 11.44 42.31 -14.67
CA LEU A 425 10.80 43.47 -15.30
C LEU A 425 11.73 44.68 -15.16
N ASN A 426 12.53 44.94 -16.19
CA ASN A 426 13.15 46.24 -16.39
C ASN A 426 12.64 46.87 -17.70
N ARG A 427 12.08 48.08 -17.52
CA ARG A 427 11.65 49.04 -18.54
C ARG A 427 12.78 49.32 -19.54
N SER A 428 12.47 49.32 -20.84
CA SER A 428 12.36 50.54 -21.69
C SER A 428 12.53 50.22 -23.19
N CYS A 429 11.52 50.63 -23.97
CA CYS A 429 11.49 51.13 -25.35
C CYS A 429 12.62 50.78 -26.36
N SER A 430 12.24 50.30 -27.56
CA SER A 430 12.24 51.04 -28.85
C SER A 430 12.50 50.14 -30.10
N ASN A 431 11.43 49.88 -30.87
CA ASN A 431 11.31 49.82 -32.35
C ASN A 431 12.18 48.90 -33.28
N PRO A 432 11.68 48.62 -34.51
CA PRO A 432 11.74 47.30 -35.15
C PRO A 432 12.70 47.20 -36.35
N GLY A 433 13.09 45.98 -36.73
CA GLY A 433 13.78 45.74 -37.99
C GLY A 433 14.12 44.30 -38.31
N THR A 434 13.62 43.86 -39.47
CA THR A 434 14.17 42.88 -40.44
C THR A 434 14.08 41.37 -40.18
N LEU A 435 13.42 40.72 -41.16
CA LEU A 435 13.42 39.28 -41.46
C LEU A 435 14.84 38.77 -41.71
N ASP A 436 15.11 37.52 -41.32
CA ASP A 436 15.50 36.50 -42.30
C ASP A 436 15.37 35.06 -41.78
N SER A 437 15.26 34.16 -42.75
CA SER A 437 14.64 32.84 -42.69
C SER A 437 15.57 31.66 -42.36
N LYS A 438 14.94 30.55 -41.93
CA LYS A 438 15.35 29.13 -42.01
C LYS A 438 16.37 28.59 -40.99
N SER A 439 15.87 27.78 -40.05
CA SER A 439 16.24 26.36 -39.97
C SER A 439 15.16 25.58 -39.22
N ASP A 440 14.54 24.64 -39.92
CA ASP A 440 13.63 23.65 -39.36
C ASP A 440 14.42 22.68 -38.48
N ALA A 441 14.17 22.69 -37.17
CA ALA A 441 14.58 21.64 -36.25
C ALA A 441 13.35 21.11 -35.53
N ASN A 442 12.95 19.92 -35.99
CA ASN A 442 11.88 19.08 -35.50
C ASN A 442 12.07 18.75 -34.00
N CYS A 443 11.31 19.38 -33.11
CA CYS A 443 11.32 19.09 -31.67
C CYS A 443 10.33 17.96 -31.35
N ASN A 444 10.75 16.72 -31.61
CA ASN A 444 10.19 15.53 -30.95
C ASN A 444 11.05 15.27 -29.72
N ASP A 445 10.70 15.88 -28.58
CA ASP A 445 11.37 15.63 -27.30
C ASP A 445 10.44 14.86 -26.37
N ASN A 446 10.15 13.61 -26.76
CA ASN A 446 9.70 12.57 -25.84
C ASN A 446 10.94 12.00 -25.16
N SER A 447 11.48 12.71 -24.16
CA SER A 447 12.34 12.07 -23.15
C SER A 447 11.59 12.06 -21.82
N GLU A 448 10.71 11.07 -21.69
CA GLU A 448 10.25 10.61 -20.38
C GLU A 448 11.50 10.22 -19.57
N ALA A 449 11.90 11.08 -18.63
CA ALA A 449 12.89 10.72 -17.63
C ALA A 449 12.40 9.46 -16.91
N PRO A 450 13.17 8.36 -16.89
CA PRO A 450 12.62 7.09 -16.49
C PRO A 450 12.47 7.06 -14.97
N ALA A 451 11.22 6.97 -14.52
CA ALA A 451 10.81 6.66 -13.15
C ALA A 451 11.30 5.28 -12.65
N THR A 452 12.25 4.65 -13.34
CA THR A 452 12.62 3.24 -13.20
C THR A 452 13.72 3.00 -12.16
N TYR A 453 14.46 4.02 -11.73
CA TYR A 453 15.56 3.80 -10.77
C TYR A 453 15.09 3.43 -9.34
N TYR A 454 13.87 3.80 -8.97
CA TYR A 454 13.25 3.44 -7.69
C TYR A 454 12.23 2.30 -7.80
N SER A 455 11.98 1.82 -9.03
CA SER A 455 10.95 0.81 -9.34
C SER A 455 11.48 -0.62 -9.35
N HIS A 456 12.80 -0.84 -9.28
CA HIS A 456 13.33 -2.17 -9.62
C HIS A 456 13.14 -3.24 -8.54
N TYR A 457 12.75 -2.86 -7.31
CA TYR A 457 12.47 -3.83 -6.25
C TYR A 457 11.13 -3.64 -5.51
N GLY A 458 10.32 -2.61 -5.78
CA GLY A 458 8.90 -2.62 -5.37
C GLY A 458 8.61 -2.78 -3.87
N TYR A 459 9.54 -2.52 -2.95
CA TYR A 459 9.24 -2.60 -1.53
C TYR A 459 9.04 -1.21 -0.94
N GLY A 460 7.83 -0.99 -0.39
CA GLY A 460 7.56 0.09 0.56
C GLY A 460 8.43 -0.04 1.82
N SER A 461 8.09 0.65 2.91
CA SER A 461 8.91 0.55 4.12
C SER A 461 8.93 -0.90 4.66
N PRO A 462 10.10 -1.54 4.84
CA PRO A 462 10.17 -2.86 5.45
C PRO A 462 9.73 -2.83 6.92
N PHE A 463 9.74 -1.66 7.56
CA PHE A 463 9.31 -1.48 8.95
C PHE A 463 7.84 -1.87 9.16
N VAL A 464 6.99 -1.78 8.13
CA VAL A 464 5.59 -2.22 8.19
C VAL A 464 5.48 -3.70 8.55
N LEU A 465 6.38 -4.54 8.06
CA LEU A 465 6.39 -5.98 8.40
C LEU A 465 6.76 -6.21 9.86
N PHE A 466 7.65 -5.39 10.43
CA PHE A 466 7.99 -5.45 11.85
C PHE A 466 6.86 -4.93 12.74
N LEU A 467 6.05 -3.98 12.26
CA LEU A 467 4.82 -3.57 12.92
C LEU A 467 3.79 -4.70 12.93
N CYS A 468 3.61 -5.41 11.80
CA CYS A 468 2.75 -6.59 11.72
C CYS A 468 3.24 -7.71 12.67
N LEU A 469 4.53 -8.04 12.63
CA LEU A 469 5.17 -9.00 13.52
C LEU A 469 4.97 -8.64 15.00
N SER A 470 5.10 -7.36 15.35
CA SER A 470 4.88 -6.86 16.70
C SER A 470 3.45 -7.13 17.18
N ILE A 471 2.44 -6.91 16.34
CA ILE A 471 1.03 -7.22 16.65
C ILE A 471 0.85 -8.73 16.83
N LEU A 472 1.34 -9.55 15.90
CA LEU A 472 1.25 -11.02 15.98
C LEU A 472 1.83 -11.55 17.30
N LEU A 473 3.06 -11.14 17.63
CA LEU A 473 3.76 -11.58 18.84
C LEU A 473 3.15 -11.03 20.13
N GLN A 474 2.33 -9.97 20.10
CA GLN A 474 1.59 -9.51 21.29
C GLN A 474 0.38 -10.39 21.59
N HIS A 475 -0.19 -11.04 20.57
CA HIS A 475 -1.40 -11.87 20.71
C HIS A 475 -1.13 -13.37 20.66
N ARG A 476 0.12 -13.77 20.38
CA ARG A 476 0.62 -15.16 20.34
C ARG A 476 0.06 -16.07 21.44
N ASP A 477 0.25 -15.70 22.70
CA ASP A 477 -0.18 -16.56 23.81
C ASP A 477 -1.70 -16.71 23.91
N HIS A 478 -2.44 -15.67 23.56
CA HIS A 478 -3.90 -15.73 23.55
C HIS A 478 -4.39 -16.63 22.42
N ILE A 479 -3.81 -16.50 21.23
CA ILE A 479 -4.14 -17.31 20.06
C ILE A 479 -3.89 -18.79 20.34
N MET A 480 -2.69 -19.14 20.80
CA MET A 480 -2.31 -20.54 21.03
C MET A 480 -3.07 -21.15 22.21
N ARG A 481 -3.28 -20.40 23.31
CA ARG A 481 -4.04 -20.89 24.47
C ARG A 481 -5.50 -21.21 24.13
N ASN A 482 -6.11 -20.43 23.24
CA ASN A 482 -7.49 -20.63 22.80
C ASN A 482 -7.60 -21.52 21.55
N GLN A 483 -6.49 -22.07 21.05
CA GLN A 483 -6.46 -22.94 19.87
C GLN A 483 -7.18 -22.35 18.65
N MET A 484 -6.99 -21.05 18.40
CA MET A 484 -7.66 -20.36 17.30
C MET A 484 -7.16 -20.84 15.93
N ASP A 485 -8.07 -21.34 15.10
CA ASP A 485 -7.82 -21.61 13.68
C ASP A 485 -7.77 -20.32 12.83
N HIS A 486 -7.52 -20.43 11.52
CA HIS A 486 -7.45 -19.27 10.61
C HIS A 486 -8.68 -18.36 10.77
N ASN A 487 -9.89 -18.91 10.73
CA ASN A 487 -11.13 -18.13 10.75
C ASN A 487 -11.32 -17.43 12.09
N THR A 488 -11.05 -18.14 13.19
CA THR A 488 -11.16 -17.59 14.54
C THR A 488 -10.13 -16.47 14.74
N MET A 489 -8.90 -16.62 14.23
CA MET A 489 -7.91 -15.55 14.26
C MET A 489 -8.31 -14.32 13.46
N ALA A 490 -8.84 -14.50 12.25
CA ALA A 490 -9.32 -13.38 11.46
C ALA A 490 -10.44 -12.62 12.17
N MET A 491 -11.43 -13.33 12.73
CA MET A 491 -12.50 -12.71 13.54
C MET A 491 -11.96 -12.05 14.81
N TYR A 492 -10.97 -12.65 15.45
CA TYR A 492 -10.33 -12.10 16.64
C TYR A 492 -9.64 -10.78 16.34
N PHE A 493 -8.83 -10.72 15.29
CA PHE A 493 -8.16 -9.48 14.88
C PHE A 493 -9.13 -8.43 14.36
N ASP A 494 -10.21 -8.85 13.69
CA ASP A 494 -11.24 -7.91 13.24
C ASP A 494 -11.94 -7.21 14.42
N ARG A 495 -12.16 -7.93 15.53
CA ARG A 495 -12.67 -7.33 16.78
C ARG A 495 -11.68 -6.37 17.44
N LEU A 496 -10.41 -6.40 17.06
CA LEU A 496 -9.34 -5.53 17.56
C LEU A 496 -9.08 -4.30 16.68
N VAL A 497 -9.79 -4.15 15.56
CA VAL A 497 -9.79 -2.95 14.72
C VAL A 497 -9.90 -1.70 15.59
N ARG A 498 -8.95 -0.76 15.39
CA ARG A 498 -8.79 0.50 16.13
C ARG A 498 -8.51 0.38 17.64
N LYS A 499 -8.25 -0.83 18.16
CA LYS A 499 -8.02 -1.09 19.60
C LYS A 499 -6.57 -1.41 19.95
N HIS A 500 -5.67 -1.47 18.97
CA HIS A 500 -4.26 -1.70 19.23
C HIS A 500 -3.60 -0.48 19.90
N ASP A 501 -2.73 -0.73 20.88
CA ASP A 501 -1.91 0.30 21.51
C ASP A 501 -0.70 0.61 20.61
N LEU A 502 -0.75 1.76 19.94
CA LEU A 502 0.31 2.20 19.03
C LEU A 502 1.70 2.19 19.67
N ASN A 503 1.82 2.63 20.92
CA ASN A 503 3.14 2.74 21.56
C ASN A 503 3.74 1.36 21.81
N LYS A 504 2.94 0.42 22.33
CA LYS A 504 3.40 -0.97 22.54
C LYS A 504 3.83 -1.62 21.22
N VAL A 505 3.02 -1.44 20.17
CA VAL A 505 3.32 -1.98 18.83
C VAL A 505 4.61 -1.39 18.29
N VAL A 506 4.75 -0.07 18.29
CA VAL A 506 5.93 0.61 17.74
C VAL A 506 7.19 0.30 18.53
N ILE A 507 7.16 0.30 19.86
CA ILE A 507 8.34 0.00 20.70
C ILE A 507 8.86 -1.40 20.38
N LYS A 508 7.97 -2.41 20.40
CA LYS A 508 8.37 -3.78 20.08
C LYS A 508 8.83 -3.93 18.63
N ALA A 509 8.17 -3.26 17.67
CA ALA A 509 8.60 -3.25 16.27
C ALA A 509 10.01 -2.63 16.09
N ARG A 510 10.31 -1.54 16.79
CA ARG A 510 11.65 -0.91 16.78
C ARG A 510 12.72 -1.83 17.34
N LEU A 511 12.44 -2.55 18.43
CA LEU A 511 13.36 -3.53 19.01
C LEU A 511 13.63 -4.69 18.03
N LEU A 512 12.57 -5.30 17.48
CA LEU A 512 12.69 -6.38 16.50
C LEU A 512 13.44 -5.94 15.26
N PHE A 513 13.15 -4.72 14.77
CA PHE A 513 13.85 -4.14 13.65
C PHE A 513 15.32 -3.91 13.98
N SER A 514 15.64 -3.25 15.10
CA SER A 514 17.03 -3.02 15.51
C SER A 514 17.84 -4.31 15.66
N ASP A 515 17.22 -5.37 16.19
CA ASP A 515 17.84 -6.68 16.34
C ASP A 515 18.15 -7.31 14.97
N PHE A 516 17.15 -7.37 14.07
CA PHE A 516 17.33 -7.85 12.70
C PHE A 516 18.53 -7.21 12.00
N LEU A 517 18.68 -5.91 12.17
CA LEU A 517 19.71 -5.11 11.51
C LEU A 517 21.09 -5.40 12.06
N ARG A 518 21.20 -5.61 13.37
CA ARG A 518 22.44 -5.98 14.01
C ARG A 518 22.90 -7.37 13.59
N THR A 519 21.98 -8.32 13.47
CA THR A 519 22.33 -9.72 13.19
C THR A 519 22.51 -10.01 11.71
N GLU A 520 21.73 -9.38 10.83
CA GLU A 520 21.70 -9.75 9.41
C GLU A 520 22.46 -8.78 8.49
N LEU A 521 22.66 -7.52 8.90
CA LEU A 521 23.28 -6.49 8.06
C LEU A 521 24.60 -5.96 8.62
N ALA A 522 25.12 -6.53 9.71
CA ALA A 522 26.48 -6.24 10.14
C ALA A 522 27.45 -6.53 8.97
N PRO A 523 28.42 -5.63 8.68
CA PRO A 523 29.46 -5.95 7.74
C PRO A 523 30.15 -7.22 8.21
N GLU A 524 30.25 -8.22 7.33
CA GLU A 524 31.11 -9.37 7.58
C GLU A 524 32.48 -8.78 7.94
N SER A 525 32.93 -9.02 9.17
CA SER A 525 34.28 -8.65 9.57
C SER A 525 35.23 -9.46 8.70
N ASP A 526 35.87 -8.82 7.73
CA ASP A 526 36.96 -9.43 6.95
C ASP A 526 37.99 -10.00 7.94
N PRO A 527 38.28 -11.32 7.91
CA PRO A 527 39.27 -11.91 8.81
C PRO A 527 40.72 -11.46 8.52
N GLU A 528 40.96 -10.63 7.49
CA GLU A 528 42.31 -10.38 6.95
C GLU A 528 42.92 -9.01 7.30
N THR A 529 42.35 -8.25 8.23
CA THR A 529 42.98 -6.98 8.70
C THR A 529 43.28 -6.94 10.20
N ALA A 530 43.55 -8.11 10.81
CA ALA A 530 44.30 -8.14 12.06
C ALA A 530 45.80 -8.13 11.73
N THR A 531 46.37 -6.94 11.56
CA THR A 531 47.83 -6.78 11.61
C THR A 531 48.30 -7.08 13.04
N PRO A 532 49.21 -8.04 13.26
CA PRO A 532 49.86 -8.22 14.55
C PRO A 532 50.91 -7.12 14.67
N GLY A 533 50.64 -6.12 15.50
CA GLY A 533 51.54 -5.00 15.74
C GLY A 533 51.42 -4.49 17.17
N ASP A 534 52.48 -4.76 17.92
CA ASP A 534 52.97 -3.99 19.07
C ASP A 534 52.32 -4.24 20.44
N TYR A 535 52.62 -5.41 21.00
CA TYR A 535 52.86 -5.52 22.43
C TYR A 535 54.28 -5.01 22.74
N GLU A 536 54.46 -3.69 22.85
CA GLU A 536 55.56 -3.14 23.65
C GLU A 536 55.09 -2.99 25.10
N GLY A 537 55.93 -3.49 26.00
CA GLY A 537 55.62 -3.69 27.40
C GLY A 537 55.39 -2.40 28.18
N VAL A 538 54.46 -2.49 29.12
CA VAL A 538 54.52 -1.72 30.36
C VAL A 538 54.57 -2.73 31.49
N ASP A 539 55.79 -2.87 32.01
CA ASP A 539 56.13 -3.45 33.30
C ASP A 539 55.13 -2.98 34.37
N SER A 540 54.47 -3.95 35.01
CA SER A 540 53.79 -3.74 36.29
C SER A 540 54.42 -4.64 37.34
N SER A 541 55.64 -4.27 37.70
CA SER A 541 56.13 -4.51 39.06
C SER A 541 55.54 -3.44 39.96
N ILE A 542 54.66 -3.83 40.88
CA ILE A 542 54.64 -3.40 42.29
C ILE A 542 53.61 -4.29 43.02
N SER A 543 54.17 -5.09 43.92
CA SER A 543 53.52 -5.85 44.96
C SER A 543 53.23 -4.98 46.19
N CYS A 544 52.00 -5.02 46.69
CA CYS A 544 51.64 -5.27 48.10
C CYS A 544 50.12 -5.39 48.22
#